data_AF-A0A834BBV8-F1
#
_entry.id   AF-A0A834BBV8-F1
#
_cell.length_a   1.000
_cell.length_b   1.000
_cell.length_c   1.000
_cell.angle_alpha   90.00
_cell.angle_beta   90.00
_cell.angle_gamma   90.00
#
_symmetry.space_group_name_H-M   'P 1'
#
loop_
_entity.id
_entity.type
_entity.pdbx_description
1 polymer ?
#
loop_
_entity_poly.entity_id
_entity_poly.type
_entity_poly.pdbx_seq_one_letter_code
_entity_poly.pdbx_strand_id
1 'polypeptide(L)'
;MCDVCEVWTAESLFPCRVCSRVFHDGCLRRMGYIQGDGAAEVTEMAHTETGWSCHYCDNLNLLLTEEEMYSLTETFQQCKVIPDCSLTWEDFLRYRHQAAKRGDSDRTLSQEQEEQAARQFAALDPDHRGHIEWPDFLSHESLLLLQQLRPQNSLLRLLTVKERERARATFLAWGHGSTISEAECRHARHSWFCKHLPEAPSSSVSISHVGPIADSSPASSSSKSQDKALLPTEPESRSVDWPTFLRENVIYILAARPNSAAIHLKPPG
;
A
#
# COMPACT_ATOMS: atom_id res chain seq x y z
N MET A 1 8.48 26.26 -4.54
CA MET A 1 9.87 26.64 -4.19
C MET A 1 10.56 25.36 -3.76
N CYS A 2 11.80 25.11 -4.20
CA CYS A 2 12.49 23.87 -3.83
C CYS A 2 12.79 23.84 -2.32
N ASP A 3 12.52 22.70 -1.68
CA ASP A 3 12.72 22.49 -0.23
C ASP A 3 14.20 22.49 0.20
N VAL A 4 15.14 22.30 -0.75
CA VAL A 4 16.58 22.24 -0.47
C VAL A 4 17.27 23.59 -0.61
N CYS A 5 16.99 24.31 -1.71
CA CYS A 5 17.69 25.55 -2.01
C CYS A 5 16.82 26.80 -1.85
N GLU A 6 15.54 26.65 -1.47
CA GLU A 6 14.59 27.74 -1.26
C GLU A 6 14.43 28.70 -2.45
N VAL A 7 14.78 28.23 -3.66
CA VAL A 7 14.64 28.99 -4.91
C VAL A 7 13.51 28.40 -5.73
N TRP A 8 12.75 29.29 -6.38
CA TRP A 8 11.90 28.92 -7.51
C TRP A 8 12.71 29.11 -8.79
N THR A 9 13.08 28.00 -9.42
CA THR A 9 13.50 28.04 -10.82
C THR A 9 12.29 27.65 -11.67
N ALA A 10 12.20 28.15 -12.90
CA ALA A 10 11.16 27.72 -13.83
C ALA A 10 11.37 26.28 -14.35
N GLU A 11 12.28 25.51 -13.74
CA GLU A 11 12.56 24.12 -14.05
C GLU A 11 11.49 23.20 -13.49
N SER A 12 11.36 22.00 -14.08
CA SER A 12 10.47 20.94 -13.61
C SER A 12 10.88 20.51 -12.20
N LEU A 13 10.09 20.93 -11.20
CA LEU A 13 10.23 20.50 -9.83
C LEU A 13 9.61 19.10 -9.66
N PHE A 14 10.31 18.21 -8.96
CA PHE A 14 9.81 16.88 -8.59
C PHE A 14 8.96 16.98 -7.31
N PRO A 15 7.64 16.78 -7.40
CA PRO A 15 6.78 16.80 -6.23
C PRO A 15 6.86 15.49 -5.46
N CYS A 16 6.92 15.57 -4.12
CA CYS A 16 6.75 14.39 -3.29
C CYS A 16 5.29 13.91 -3.36
N ARG A 17 5.09 12.61 -3.53
CA ARG A 17 3.77 11.95 -3.50
C ARG A 17 3.08 12.09 -2.13
N VAL A 18 3.87 12.03 -1.06
CA VAL A 18 3.39 11.95 0.33
C VAL A 18 3.20 13.34 0.95
N CYS A 19 4.11 14.29 0.72
CA CYS A 19 4.01 15.63 1.31
C CYS A 19 3.94 16.74 0.27
N SER A 20 3.75 17.99 0.71
CA SER A 20 3.67 19.17 -0.16
C SER A 20 5.02 19.67 -0.68
N ARG A 21 6.13 19.02 -0.28
CA ARG A 21 7.48 19.43 -0.68
C ARG A 21 7.74 19.12 -2.14
N VAL A 22 8.56 19.97 -2.74
CA VAL A 22 8.99 19.88 -4.14
C VAL A 22 10.50 20.10 -4.22
N PHE A 23 11.15 19.43 -5.15
CA PHE A 23 12.62 19.38 -5.22
C PHE A 23 13.11 19.62 -6.64
N HIS A 24 14.23 20.31 -6.82
CA HIS A 24 14.94 20.28 -8.10
C HIS A 24 15.67 18.95 -8.25
N ASP A 25 15.68 18.37 -9.45
CA ASP A 25 16.51 17.21 -9.80
C ASP A 25 17.99 17.43 -9.40
N GLY A 26 18.56 18.57 -9.78
CA GLY A 26 19.95 18.92 -9.45
C GLY A 26 20.23 19.06 -7.95
N CYS A 27 19.23 19.38 -7.13
CA CYS A 27 19.39 19.39 -5.68
C CYS A 27 19.43 17.96 -5.11
N LEU A 28 18.54 17.09 -5.57
CA LEU A 28 18.50 15.69 -5.14
C LEU A 28 19.75 14.92 -5.55
N ARG A 29 20.28 15.17 -6.75
CA ARG A 29 21.56 14.59 -7.21
C ARG A 29 22.74 15.00 -6.34
N ARG A 30 22.84 16.29 -5.98
CA ARG A 30 23.92 16.79 -5.11
C ARG A 30 23.85 16.24 -3.69
N MET A 31 22.64 15.97 -3.19
CA MET A 31 22.46 15.29 -1.91
C MET A 31 22.70 13.78 -1.98
N GLY A 32 22.89 13.23 -3.19
CA GLY A 32 23.14 11.82 -3.42
C GLY A 32 21.89 10.93 -3.40
N TYR A 33 20.68 11.51 -3.36
CA TYR A 33 19.42 10.76 -3.37
C TYR A 33 19.02 10.26 -4.76
N ILE A 34 19.61 10.85 -5.81
CA ILE A 34 19.41 10.44 -7.19
C ILE A 34 20.79 10.16 -7.80
N GLN A 35 21.11 8.88 -8.00
CA GLN A 35 22.35 8.42 -8.65
C GLN A 35 22.07 7.23 -9.58
N GLY A 36 22.87 7.12 -10.66
CA GLY A 36 22.82 5.98 -11.59
C GLY A 36 21.46 5.78 -12.27
N ASP A 37 21.10 4.51 -12.52
CA ASP A 37 19.86 4.09 -13.20
C ASP A 37 18.58 4.52 -12.44
N GLY A 38 18.66 4.68 -11.12
CA GLY A 38 17.54 5.16 -10.30
C GLY A 38 17.13 6.61 -10.62
N ALA A 39 17.97 7.37 -11.30
CA ALA A 39 17.64 8.75 -11.70
C ALA A 39 16.60 8.86 -12.81
N ALA A 40 16.62 7.92 -13.76
CA ALA A 40 15.62 7.85 -14.82
C ALA A 40 14.26 7.48 -14.22
N GLU A 41 14.24 6.49 -13.32
CA GLU A 41 13.03 6.04 -12.64
C GLU A 41 12.39 7.15 -11.78
N VAL A 42 13.19 7.89 -10.99
CA VAL A 42 12.67 9.02 -10.21
C VAL A 42 12.09 10.11 -11.10
N THR A 43 12.74 10.41 -12.23
CA THR A 43 12.26 11.43 -13.18
C THR A 43 10.93 11.02 -13.82
N GLU A 44 10.79 9.74 -14.19
CA GLU A 44 9.56 9.19 -14.73
C GLU A 44 8.44 9.16 -13.68
N MET A 45 8.74 8.71 -12.46
CA MET A 45 7.75 8.51 -11.41
C MET A 45 7.36 9.79 -10.67
N ALA A 46 8.20 10.83 -10.62
CA ALA A 46 7.90 12.03 -9.84
C ALA A 46 6.61 12.75 -10.29
N HIS A 47 6.22 12.58 -11.55
CA HIS A 47 5.05 13.24 -12.13
C HIS A 47 3.86 12.30 -12.37
N THR A 48 3.96 11.03 -11.98
CA THR A 48 2.87 10.06 -12.11
C THR A 48 2.05 9.96 -10.83
N GLU A 49 0.87 9.35 -10.93
CA GLU A 49 0.05 9.02 -9.77
C GLU A 49 0.71 7.97 -8.86
N THR A 50 1.56 7.14 -9.45
CA THR A 50 2.38 6.17 -8.72
C THR A 50 3.45 6.89 -7.93
N GLY A 51 4.04 7.97 -8.45
CA GLY A 51 4.70 9.02 -7.68
C GLY A 51 6.05 8.63 -7.08
N TRP A 52 6.86 9.64 -6.77
CA TRP A 52 8.10 9.51 -6.00
C TRP A 52 7.93 10.11 -4.60
N SER A 53 8.51 9.49 -3.59
CA SER A 53 8.55 9.99 -2.21
C SER A 53 9.91 10.60 -1.88
N CYS A 54 9.93 11.78 -1.26
CA CYS A 54 11.18 12.41 -0.83
C CYS A 54 11.84 11.67 0.35
N HIS A 55 13.10 11.96 0.62
CA HIS A 55 13.90 11.29 1.67
C HIS A 55 13.29 11.41 3.08
N TYR A 56 12.46 12.42 3.35
CA TYR A 56 11.71 12.52 4.60
C TYR A 56 10.49 11.58 4.68
N CYS A 57 9.93 11.20 3.54
CA CYS A 57 8.71 10.42 3.47
C CYS A 57 8.96 8.95 3.11
N ASP A 58 10.00 8.68 2.33
CA ASP A 58 10.45 7.35 1.92
C ASP A 58 10.87 6.49 3.12
N ASN A 59 11.52 7.11 4.11
CA ASN A 59 11.93 6.43 5.33
C ASN A 59 10.77 6.37 6.35
N LEU A 60 10.05 5.25 6.36
CA LEU A 60 8.96 4.97 7.30
C LEU A 60 9.36 5.07 8.77
N ASN A 61 10.63 4.81 9.08
CA ASN A 61 11.16 4.82 10.44
C ASN A 61 11.06 6.20 11.10
N LEU A 62 11.00 7.27 10.30
CA LEU A 62 10.78 8.63 10.79
C LEU A 62 9.38 8.87 11.35
N LEU A 63 8.46 7.91 11.22
CA LEU A 63 7.15 7.93 11.88
C LEU A 63 7.19 7.48 13.33
N LEU A 64 8.21 6.71 13.71
CA LEU A 64 8.38 6.24 15.08
C LEU A 64 8.81 7.40 15.98
N THR A 65 8.34 7.41 17.22
CA THR A 65 8.93 8.28 18.24
C THR A 65 10.32 7.76 18.63
N GLU A 66 11.11 8.58 19.33
CA GLU A 66 12.42 8.16 19.82
C GLU A 66 12.32 6.92 20.73
N GLU A 67 11.28 6.86 21.56
CA GLU A 67 11.02 5.72 22.47
C GLU A 67 10.62 4.46 21.70
N GLU A 68 9.78 4.59 20.68
CA GLU A 68 9.38 3.46 19.82
C GLU A 68 10.58 2.93 19.04
N MET A 69 11.41 3.82 18.47
CA MET A 69 12.65 3.47 17.77
C MET A 69 13.65 2.78 18.70
N TYR A 70 13.80 3.28 19.93
CA TYR A 70 14.67 2.68 20.93
C TYR A 70 14.20 1.26 21.30
N SER A 71 12.89 1.09 21.55
CA SER A 71 12.29 -0.23 21.84
C SER A 71 12.51 -1.23 20.69
N LEU A 72 12.37 -0.78 19.45
CA LEU A 72 12.62 -1.61 18.27
C LEU A 72 14.09 -2.03 18.17
N THR A 73 15.00 -1.07 18.38
CA THR A 73 16.45 -1.31 18.36
C THR A 73 16.88 -2.28 19.46
N GLU A 74 16.32 -2.14 20.66
CA GLU A 74 16.56 -3.07 21.78
C GLU A 74 16.10 -4.49 21.41
N THR A 75 14.95 -4.60 20.75
CA THR A 75 14.43 -5.89 20.27
C THR A 75 15.38 -6.55 19.27
N PHE A 76 15.90 -5.79 18.30
CA PHE A 76 16.89 -6.30 17.35
C PHE A 76 18.18 -6.77 18.02
N GLN A 77 18.71 -5.98 18.96
CA GLN A 77 19.92 -6.35 19.71
C GLN A 77 19.72 -7.65 20.49
N GLN A 78 18.59 -7.78 21.19
CA GLN A 78 18.26 -8.98 21.94
C GLN A 78 18.07 -10.19 21.03
N CYS A 79 17.50 -9.98 19.85
CA CYS A 79 17.30 -11.02 18.85
C CYS A 79 18.55 -11.33 18.01
N LYS A 80 19.68 -10.65 18.28
CA LYS A 80 20.94 -10.76 17.53
C LYS A 80 20.81 -10.46 16.04
N VAL A 81 19.89 -9.57 15.68
CA VAL A 81 19.81 -9.03 14.32
C VAL A 81 20.93 -8.02 14.13
N ILE A 82 21.70 -8.16 13.06
CA ILE A 82 22.80 -7.26 12.73
C ILE A 82 22.24 -6.13 11.86
N PRO A 83 22.29 -4.86 12.31
CA PRO A 83 21.85 -3.73 11.50
C PRO A 83 22.62 -3.65 10.17
N ASP A 84 21.96 -3.12 9.15
CA ASP A 84 22.51 -2.91 7.81
C ASP A 84 22.95 -4.18 7.06
N CYS A 85 22.66 -5.37 7.61
CA CYS A 85 22.89 -6.66 6.96
C CYS A 85 21.58 -7.27 6.47
N SER A 86 21.63 -7.94 5.33
CA SER A 86 20.49 -8.72 4.82
C SER A 86 20.19 -9.92 5.73
N LEU A 87 18.92 -10.29 5.87
CA LEU A 87 18.48 -11.42 6.68
C LEU A 87 18.15 -12.62 5.80
N THR A 88 18.77 -13.76 6.07
CA THR A 88 18.36 -15.04 5.47
C THR A 88 17.05 -15.55 6.08
N TRP A 89 16.44 -16.58 5.48
CA TRP A 89 15.29 -17.26 6.08
C TRP A 89 15.57 -17.75 7.51
N GLU A 90 16.76 -18.30 7.76
CA GLU A 90 17.15 -18.79 9.08
C GLU A 90 17.25 -17.67 10.10
N ASP A 91 17.81 -16.51 9.71
CA ASP A 91 17.92 -15.35 10.58
C ASP A 91 16.54 -14.75 10.89
N PHE A 92 15.67 -14.65 9.88
CA PHE A 92 14.31 -14.16 10.03
C PHE A 92 13.47 -15.07 10.95
N LEU A 93 13.51 -16.39 10.74
CA LEU A 93 12.76 -17.33 11.58
C LEU A 93 13.28 -17.32 13.02
N ARG A 94 14.61 -17.27 13.20
CA ARG A 94 15.25 -17.12 14.50
C ARG A 94 14.78 -15.85 15.21
N TYR A 95 14.74 -14.73 14.50
CA TYR A 95 14.18 -13.47 15.00
C TYR A 95 12.73 -13.65 15.46
N ARG A 96 11.87 -14.23 14.62
CA ARG A 96 10.44 -14.45 14.96
C ARG A 96 10.26 -15.31 16.21
N HIS A 97 11.02 -16.39 16.36
CA HIS A 97 10.98 -17.22 17.56
C HIS A 97 11.39 -16.44 18.81
N GLN A 98 12.46 -15.64 18.72
CA GLN A 98 12.97 -14.89 19.88
C GLN A 98 12.03 -13.74 20.27
N ALA A 99 11.46 -13.04 19.29
CA ALA A 99 10.46 -12.00 19.52
C ALA A 99 9.18 -12.57 20.18
N ALA A 100 8.71 -13.74 19.73
CA ALA A 100 7.51 -14.38 20.30
C ALA A 100 7.67 -14.81 21.76
N LYS A 101 8.86 -15.29 22.15
CA LYS A 101 9.18 -15.69 23.54
C LYS A 101 9.08 -14.54 24.55
N ARG A 102 9.09 -13.29 24.09
CA ARG A 102 8.97 -12.09 24.95
C ARG A 102 7.53 -11.84 25.42
N GLY A 103 6.53 -12.39 24.72
CA GLY A 103 5.11 -12.11 24.94
C GLY A 103 4.41 -13.08 25.88
N ASP A 104 4.74 -14.38 25.84
CA ASP A 104 4.09 -15.38 26.68
C ASP A 104 4.85 -16.73 26.67
N SER A 105 5.61 -17.03 27.74
CA SER A 105 6.28 -18.32 28.02
C SER A 105 7.33 -18.81 27.00
N ASP A 106 8.06 -19.88 27.36
CA ASP A 106 9.07 -20.59 26.52
C ASP A 106 8.45 -21.33 25.31
N ARG A 107 7.37 -20.78 24.73
CA ARG A 107 6.68 -21.36 23.59
C ARG A 107 7.50 -21.16 22.32
N THR A 108 7.76 -22.26 21.64
CA THR A 108 8.09 -22.27 20.23
C THR A 108 6.91 -21.71 19.43
N LEU A 109 7.17 -21.17 18.24
CA LEU A 109 6.09 -20.73 17.35
C LEU A 109 5.18 -21.93 17.06
N SER A 110 3.87 -21.69 16.97
CA SER A 110 2.96 -22.72 16.44
C SER A 110 3.21 -22.93 14.95
N GLN A 111 2.79 -24.07 14.41
CA GLN A 111 2.87 -24.32 12.97
C GLN A 111 2.21 -23.20 12.15
N GLU A 112 1.05 -22.68 12.60
CA GLU A 112 0.37 -21.55 11.95
C GLU A 112 1.21 -20.28 11.94
N GLN A 113 1.94 -20.00 13.03
CA GLN A 113 2.83 -18.84 13.13
C GLN A 113 4.08 -19.00 12.25
N GLU A 114 4.62 -20.22 12.13
CA GLU A 114 5.73 -20.51 11.22
C GLU A 114 5.29 -20.39 9.75
N GLU A 115 4.10 -20.90 9.40
CA GLU A 115 3.52 -20.71 8.07
C GLU A 115 3.28 -19.22 7.76
N GLN A 116 2.82 -18.45 8.75
CA GLN A 116 2.67 -17.00 8.59
C GLN A 116 4.03 -16.30 8.42
N ALA A 117 5.06 -16.72 9.17
CA ALA A 117 6.42 -16.22 8.99
C ALA A 117 6.96 -16.55 7.59
N ALA A 118 6.69 -17.74 7.06
CA ALA A 118 7.08 -18.13 5.71
C ALA A 118 6.41 -17.25 4.64
N ARG A 119 5.11 -16.97 4.79
CA ARG A 119 4.39 -16.04 3.91
C ARG A 119 4.97 -14.63 3.99
N GLN A 120 5.29 -14.15 5.19
CA GLN A 120 5.90 -12.83 5.37
C GLN A 120 7.29 -12.73 4.73
N PHE A 121 8.12 -13.77 4.88
CA PHE A 121 9.44 -13.80 4.27
C PHE A 121 9.34 -13.80 2.74
N ALA A 122 8.48 -14.65 2.18
CA ALA A 122 8.24 -14.68 0.74
C ALA A 122 7.69 -13.34 0.20
N ALA A 123 6.92 -12.62 1.02
CA ALA A 123 6.44 -11.29 0.67
C ALA A 123 7.61 -10.29 0.65
N LEU A 124 8.48 -10.32 1.67
CA LEU A 124 9.69 -9.48 1.84
C LEU A 124 10.81 -9.77 0.83
N ASP A 125 10.80 -10.94 0.19
CA ASP A 125 11.72 -11.35 -0.87
C ASP A 125 10.95 -11.71 -2.16
N PRO A 126 10.36 -10.71 -2.85
CA PRO A 126 9.51 -10.95 -4.02
C PRO A 126 10.28 -11.53 -5.21
N ASP A 127 11.59 -11.26 -5.29
CA ASP A 127 12.47 -11.78 -6.34
C ASP A 127 13.06 -13.15 -6.00
N HIS A 128 12.70 -13.73 -4.85
CA HIS A 128 13.17 -15.03 -4.36
C HIS A 128 14.71 -15.14 -4.33
N ARG A 129 15.39 -14.08 -3.88
CA ARG A 129 16.86 -14.04 -3.74
C ARG A 129 17.36 -14.83 -2.53
N GLY A 130 16.46 -15.28 -1.66
CA GLY A 130 16.75 -16.03 -0.43
C GLY A 130 17.15 -15.15 0.75
N HIS A 131 17.01 -13.83 0.64
CA HIS A 131 17.34 -12.87 1.69
C HIS A 131 16.46 -11.62 1.62
N ILE A 132 16.26 -11.00 2.79
CA ILE A 132 15.53 -9.73 2.94
C ILE A 132 16.54 -8.62 3.16
N GLU A 133 16.42 -7.53 2.41
CA GLU A 133 17.24 -6.34 2.62
C GLU A 133 16.90 -5.65 3.94
N TRP A 134 17.92 -5.10 4.61
CA TRP A 134 17.73 -4.41 5.89
C TRP A 134 16.66 -3.30 5.86
N PRO A 135 16.62 -2.40 4.85
CA PRO A 135 15.60 -1.35 4.79
C PRO A 135 14.17 -1.88 4.69
N ASP A 136 13.95 -2.99 3.98
CA ASP A 136 12.63 -3.61 3.85
C ASP A 136 12.22 -4.29 5.16
N PHE A 137 13.15 -5.04 5.79
CA PHE A 137 12.92 -5.64 7.11
C PHE A 137 12.60 -4.58 8.17
N LEU A 138 13.41 -3.52 8.24
CA LEU A 138 13.23 -2.43 9.21
C LEU A 138 11.91 -1.69 8.99
N SER A 139 11.55 -1.39 7.74
CA SER A 139 10.27 -0.73 7.41
C SER A 139 9.07 -1.58 7.82
N HIS A 140 9.15 -2.89 7.58
CA HIS A 140 8.11 -3.84 7.97
C HIS A 140 7.93 -3.91 9.49
N GLU A 141 9.01 -4.07 10.25
CA GLU A 141 8.92 -4.14 11.71
C GLU A 141 8.48 -2.80 12.33
N SER A 142 8.87 -1.66 11.75
CA SER A 142 8.35 -0.34 12.13
C SER A 142 6.84 -0.22 11.95
N LEU A 143 6.28 -0.74 10.85
CA LEU A 143 4.83 -0.75 10.63
C LEU A 143 4.10 -1.65 11.62
N LEU A 144 4.64 -2.85 11.89
CA LEU A 144 4.07 -3.75 12.90
C LEU A 144 4.08 -3.09 14.29
N LEU A 145 5.17 -2.42 14.65
CA LEU A 145 5.27 -1.71 15.92
C LEU A 145 4.26 -0.58 16.02
N LEU A 146 4.12 0.24 14.97
CA LEU A 146 3.09 1.30 14.91
C LEU A 146 1.69 0.71 15.09
N GLN A 147 1.37 -0.37 14.39
CA GLN A 147 0.07 -1.03 14.46
C GLN A 147 -0.21 -1.61 15.85
N GLN A 148 0.82 -2.13 16.52
CA GLN A 148 0.71 -2.74 17.84
C GLN A 148 0.59 -1.70 18.96
N LEU A 149 1.38 -0.63 18.92
CA LEU A 149 1.49 0.32 20.04
C LEU A 149 0.49 1.48 19.95
N ARG A 150 0.13 1.91 18.73
CA ARG A 150 -0.66 3.13 18.57
C ARG A 150 -2.15 2.84 18.43
N PRO A 151 -3.02 3.61 19.11
CA PRO A 151 -4.45 3.51 18.86
C PRO A 151 -4.76 4.00 17.44
N GLN A 152 -5.87 3.51 16.89
CA GLN A 152 -6.29 3.78 15.51
C GLN A 152 -6.29 5.28 15.14
N ASN A 153 -6.73 6.14 16.06
CA ASN A 153 -6.76 7.60 15.83
C ASN A 153 -5.35 8.20 15.69
N SER A 154 -4.37 7.68 16.41
CA SER A 154 -2.97 8.12 16.30
C SER A 154 -2.36 7.67 14.98
N LEU A 155 -2.67 6.47 14.50
CA LEU A 155 -2.27 6.01 13.16
C LEU A 155 -2.84 6.91 12.07
N LEU A 156 -4.13 7.25 12.15
CA LEU A 156 -4.75 8.16 11.19
C LEU A 156 -4.05 9.52 11.16
N ARG A 157 -3.60 10.05 12.30
CA ARG A 157 -2.88 11.32 12.39
C ARG A 157 -1.51 11.30 11.71
N LEU A 158 -0.95 10.12 11.42
CA LEU A 158 0.29 10.01 10.64
C LEU A 158 0.05 10.29 9.15
N LEU A 159 -1.17 10.09 8.64
CA LEU A 159 -1.50 10.39 7.26
C LEU A 159 -1.42 11.88 6.98
N THR A 160 -0.62 12.22 5.99
CA THR A 160 -0.52 13.56 5.42
C THR A 160 -1.82 13.98 4.72
N VAL A 161 -1.92 15.26 4.39
CA VAL A 161 -3.05 15.79 3.62
C VAL A 161 -3.14 15.11 2.24
N LYS A 162 -2.01 14.96 1.52
CA LYS A 162 -2.01 14.34 0.18
C LYS A 162 -2.44 12.86 0.22
N GLU A 163 -2.01 12.12 1.24
CA GLU A 163 -2.44 10.72 1.40
C GLU A 163 -3.94 10.62 1.68
N ARG A 164 -4.49 11.51 2.52
CA ARG A 164 -5.94 11.57 2.79
C ARG A 164 -6.74 11.96 1.56
N GLU A 165 -6.24 12.92 0.78
CA GLU A 165 -6.87 13.35 -0.48
C GLU A 165 -6.84 12.23 -1.52
N ARG A 166 -5.70 11.55 -1.69
CA ARG A 166 -5.60 10.38 -2.58
C ARG A 166 -6.53 9.26 -2.13
N ALA A 167 -6.59 8.95 -0.82
CA ALA A 167 -7.48 7.94 -0.30
C ALA A 167 -8.95 8.30 -0.51
N ARG A 168 -9.31 9.59 -0.39
CA ARG A 168 -10.65 10.08 -0.67
C ARG A 168 -10.99 10.02 -2.15
N ALA A 169 -10.05 10.37 -3.03
CA ALA A 169 -10.22 10.25 -4.47
C ALA A 169 -10.46 8.79 -4.87
N THR A 170 -9.67 7.85 -4.34
CA THR A 170 -9.91 6.42 -4.51
C THR A 170 -11.30 6.04 -3.99
N PHE A 171 -11.65 6.34 -2.74
CA PHE A 171 -12.97 6.01 -2.20
C PHE A 171 -14.15 6.50 -3.07
N LEU A 172 -14.05 7.72 -3.60
CA LEU A 172 -15.08 8.31 -4.47
C LEU A 172 -15.10 7.72 -5.89
N ALA A 173 -13.97 7.27 -6.41
CA ALA A 173 -13.89 6.64 -7.74
C ALA A 173 -14.60 5.28 -7.78
N TRP A 174 -14.56 4.53 -6.66
CA TRP A 174 -15.18 3.21 -6.56
C TRP A 174 -16.59 3.26 -5.93
N GLY A 175 -16.89 4.27 -5.11
CA GLY A 175 -18.14 4.35 -4.36
C GLY A 175 -19.36 4.67 -5.20
N HIS A 176 -20.40 3.85 -5.08
CA HIS A 176 -21.76 4.19 -5.50
C HIS A 176 -22.43 5.01 -4.37
N GLY A 177 -22.08 6.28 -4.25
CA GLY A 177 -22.62 7.18 -3.21
C GLY A 177 -21.68 7.32 -2.00
N SER A 178 -22.13 6.91 -0.80
CA SER A 178 -21.42 7.13 0.47
C SER A 178 -20.66 5.92 1.02
N THR A 179 -20.69 4.78 0.30
CA THR A 179 -20.10 3.51 0.73
C THR A 179 -19.44 2.79 -0.44
N ILE A 180 -18.42 1.99 -0.15
CA ILE A 180 -17.79 1.07 -1.11
C ILE A 180 -17.98 -0.39 -0.66
N SER A 181 -17.96 -1.34 -1.58
CA SER A 181 -17.96 -2.78 -1.25
C SER A 181 -16.60 -3.24 -0.72
N GLU A 182 -16.56 -4.38 -0.02
CA GLU A 182 -15.31 -5.00 0.43
C GLU A 182 -14.38 -5.40 -0.73
N ALA A 183 -14.94 -5.78 -1.89
CA ALA A 183 -14.17 -6.08 -3.09
C ALA A 183 -13.46 -4.81 -3.62
N GLU A 184 -14.18 -3.69 -3.67
CA GLU A 184 -13.61 -2.38 -4.05
C GLU A 184 -12.57 -1.91 -3.03
N CYS A 185 -12.80 -2.13 -1.74
CA CYS A 185 -11.84 -1.85 -0.68
C CYS A 185 -10.53 -2.62 -0.88
N ARG A 186 -10.60 -3.92 -1.21
CA ARG A 186 -9.42 -4.74 -1.54
C ARG A 186 -8.70 -4.23 -2.79
N HIS A 187 -9.44 -3.87 -3.83
CA HIS A 187 -8.83 -3.33 -5.05
C HIS A 187 -8.11 -1.99 -4.77
N ALA A 188 -8.74 -1.11 -3.99
CA ALA A 188 -8.13 0.13 -3.53
C ALA A 188 -6.85 -0.12 -2.73
N ARG A 189 -6.77 -1.19 -1.93
CA ARG A 189 -5.52 -1.56 -1.23
C ARG A 189 -4.40 -1.90 -2.20
N HIS A 190 -4.71 -2.69 -3.24
CA HIS A 190 -3.70 -3.08 -4.23
C HIS A 190 -3.18 -1.90 -5.05
N SER A 191 -4.03 -0.92 -5.38
CA SER A 191 -3.62 0.23 -6.19
C SER A 191 -2.59 1.15 -5.50
N TRP A 192 -2.43 1.06 -4.18
CA TRP A 192 -1.35 1.75 -3.47
C TRP A 192 0.04 1.21 -3.81
N PHE A 193 0.13 -0.09 -4.12
CA PHE A 193 1.38 -0.80 -4.38
C PHE A 193 1.63 -1.06 -5.87
N CYS A 194 0.59 -0.96 -6.70
CA CYS A 194 0.75 -1.08 -8.15
C CYS A 194 1.34 0.20 -8.73
N LYS A 195 2.47 0.07 -9.42
CA LYS A 195 2.86 1.05 -10.44
C LYS A 195 1.82 0.94 -11.57
N HIS A 196 0.75 1.74 -11.54
CA HIS A 196 -0.12 1.90 -12.71
C HIS A 196 0.76 2.28 -13.90
N LEU A 197 0.96 1.33 -14.81
CA LEU A 197 1.23 1.66 -16.20
C LEU A 197 0.01 2.45 -16.70
N PRO A 198 0.19 3.58 -17.40
CA PRO A 198 -0.94 4.30 -17.95
C PRO A 198 -1.75 3.32 -18.81
N GLU A 199 -3.01 3.09 -18.46
CA GLU A 199 -3.94 2.48 -19.41
C GLU A 199 -3.94 3.38 -20.64
N ALA A 200 -3.55 2.82 -21.78
CA ALA A 200 -3.67 3.51 -23.05
C ALA A 200 -5.12 4.03 -23.16
N PRO A 201 -5.35 5.30 -23.53
CA PRO A 201 -6.69 5.83 -23.59
C PRO A 201 -7.47 5.00 -24.61
N SER A 202 -8.39 4.18 -24.09
CA SER A 202 -9.36 3.43 -24.88
C SER A 202 -10.39 4.42 -25.42
N SER A 203 -9.98 5.25 -26.38
CA SER A 203 -10.90 6.01 -27.22
C SER A 203 -11.52 5.05 -28.23
N SER A 204 -12.59 4.35 -27.84
CA SER A 204 -13.55 3.80 -28.80
C SER A 204 -14.85 4.59 -28.66
N VAL A 205 -14.86 5.77 -29.28
CA VAL A 205 -16.10 6.45 -29.66
C VAL A 205 -16.71 5.61 -30.79
N SER A 206 -17.63 4.71 -30.44
CA SER A 206 -18.43 4.03 -31.47
C SER A 206 -19.61 4.91 -31.84
N ILE A 207 -19.43 5.50 -33.01
CA ILE A 207 -20.35 6.29 -33.81
C ILE A 207 -21.67 5.53 -34.01
N SER A 208 -22.75 6.31 -33.96
CA SER A 208 -24.14 5.94 -34.26
C SER A 208 -24.29 5.07 -35.53
N HIS A 209 -25.04 3.98 -35.41
CA HIS A 209 -25.75 3.41 -36.55
C HIS A 209 -27.24 3.28 -36.26
N VAL A 210 -28.00 3.99 -37.10
CA VAL A 210 -29.45 3.96 -37.25
C VAL A 210 -29.92 2.54 -37.57
N GLY A 211 -30.80 1.97 -36.76
CA GLY A 211 -31.52 0.74 -37.07
C GLY A 211 -32.86 1.05 -37.76
N PRO A 212 -33.26 0.32 -38.81
CA PRO A 212 -34.51 0.58 -39.52
C PRO A 212 -35.72 -0.03 -38.79
N ILE A 213 -36.85 0.60 -39.07
CA ILE A 213 -38.21 0.37 -38.57
C ILE A 213 -38.73 -1.01 -39.01
N ALA A 214 -39.38 -1.74 -38.11
CA ALA A 214 -40.37 -2.76 -38.46
C ALA A 214 -41.41 -2.94 -37.36
N ASP A 215 -42.65 -2.56 -37.69
CA ASP A 215 -43.89 -2.87 -36.98
C ASP A 215 -44.15 -4.38 -36.95
N SER A 216 -44.69 -4.89 -35.84
CA SER A 216 -45.84 -5.83 -35.77
C SER A 216 -46.09 -6.32 -34.32
N SER A 217 -47.29 -6.05 -33.81
CA SER A 217 -47.97 -6.82 -32.73
C SER A 217 -49.03 -7.75 -33.38
N PRO A 218 -49.88 -8.53 -32.67
CA PRO A 218 -49.91 -9.02 -31.27
C PRO A 218 -50.18 -10.56 -31.15
N ALA A 219 -50.10 -11.15 -29.93
CA ALA A 219 -51.08 -12.13 -29.39
C ALA A 219 -50.69 -12.75 -28.03
N SER A 220 -51.73 -12.91 -27.19
CA SER A 220 -52.05 -13.87 -26.09
C SER A 220 -51.11 -15.08 -25.85
N SER A 221 -50.98 -15.70 -24.67
CA SER A 221 -51.93 -16.02 -23.58
C SER A 221 -51.19 -16.63 -22.36
N SER A 222 -51.86 -16.54 -21.21
CA SER A 222 -51.63 -17.20 -19.90
C SER A 222 -51.29 -18.70 -19.93
N SER A 223 -50.36 -19.16 -19.07
CA SER A 223 -50.51 -20.36 -18.21
C SER A 223 -49.33 -20.57 -17.24
N LYS A 224 -49.68 -21.15 -16.08
CA LYS A 224 -48.89 -21.41 -14.87
C LYS A 224 -47.94 -22.62 -15.03
N SER A 225 -46.79 -22.62 -14.34
CA SER A 225 -46.48 -23.60 -13.25
C SER A 225 -45.00 -23.56 -12.80
N GLN A 226 -44.86 -23.57 -11.47
CA GLN A 226 -43.90 -24.30 -10.62
C GLN A 226 -42.38 -24.06 -10.66
N ASP A 227 -41.87 -24.05 -9.42
CA ASP A 227 -40.51 -24.31 -8.96
C ASP A 227 -39.40 -23.41 -9.46
N LYS A 228 -39.07 -22.43 -8.62
CA LYS A 228 -37.67 -22.01 -8.49
C LYS A 228 -37.27 -22.04 -7.03
N ALA A 229 -36.45 -23.05 -6.75
CA ALA A 229 -35.69 -23.25 -5.54
C ALA A 229 -35.15 -21.92 -4.99
N LEU A 230 -35.21 -21.82 -3.66
CA LEU A 230 -34.52 -20.83 -2.85
C LEU A 230 -33.09 -20.66 -3.38
N LEU A 231 -32.83 -19.49 -3.97
CA LEU A 231 -31.47 -19.08 -4.30
C LEU A 231 -30.65 -19.06 -3.00
N PRO A 232 -29.39 -19.52 -3.02
CA PRO A 232 -28.48 -19.29 -1.90
C PRO A 232 -28.38 -17.79 -1.69
N THR A 233 -28.61 -17.35 -0.46
CA THR A 233 -28.32 -15.99 -0.01
C THR A 233 -26.88 -15.67 -0.41
N GLU A 234 -26.71 -14.76 -1.38
CA GLU A 234 -25.41 -14.12 -1.64
C GLU A 234 -24.83 -13.67 -0.30
N PRO A 235 -23.53 -13.91 -0.01
CA PRO A 235 -22.94 -13.37 1.20
C PRO A 235 -23.12 -11.85 1.15
N GLU A 236 -23.86 -11.29 2.12
CA GLU A 236 -24.09 -9.86 2.23
C GLU A 236 -22.75 -9.16 2.07
N SER A 237 -22.57 -8.50 0.93
CA SER A 237 -21.31 -7.85 0.58
C SER A 237 -21.16 -6.67 1.53
N ARG A 238 -20.31 -6.84 2.55
CA ARG A 238 -20.03 -5.80 3.54
C ARG A 238 -19.70 -4.50 2.82
N SER A 239 -20.53 -3.48 3.07
CA SER A 239 -20.27 -2.12 2.60
C SER A 239 -19.56 -1.33 3.68
N VAL A 240 -18.67 -0.44 3.26
CA VAL A 240 -17.74 0.29 4.12
C VAL A 240 -17.91 1.79 3.87
N ASP A 241 -18.19 2.53 4.93
CA ASP A 241 -18.28 4.00 4.91
C ASP A 241 -16.88 4.65 4.89
N TRP A 242 -16.81 5.95 4.58
CA TRP A 242 -15.53 6.66 4.51
C TRP A 242 -14.66 6.56 5.79
N PRO A 243 -15.19 6.80 7.00
CA PRO A 243 -14.41 6.65 8.23
C PRO A 243 -13.86 5.23 8.43
N THR A 244 -14.65 4.20 8.12
CA THR A 244 -14.21 2.81 8.26
C THR A 244 -13.20 2.46 7.19
N PHE A 245 -13.39 2.91 5.95
CA PHE A 245 -12.43 2.73 4.87
C PHE A 245 -11.07 3.30 5.26
N LEU A 246 -11.02 4.54 5.73
CA LEU A 246 -9.75 5.16 6.11
C LEU A 246 -9.08 4.44 7.29
N ARG A 247 -9.87 3.96 8.27
CA ARG A 247 -9.35 3.17 9.39
C ARG A 247 -8.73 1.85 8.93
N GLU A 248 -9.44 1.10 8.11
CA GLU A 248 -8.97 -0.20 7.64
C GLU A 248 -7.77 -0.09 6.67
N ASN A 249 -7.62 1.06 6.01
CA ASN A 249 -6.59 1.26 4.99
C ASN A 249 -5.35 2.01 5.47
N VAL A 250 -5.35 2.59 6.69
CA VAL A 250 -4.26 3.45 7.17
C VAL A 250 -2.89 2.79 7.07
N ILE A 251 -2.78 1.51 7.44
CA ILE A 251 -1.50 0.82 7.46
C ILE A 251 -0.96 0.58 6.04
N TYR A 252 -1.85 0.27 5.09
CA TYR A 252 -1.49 0.08 3.68
C TYR A 252 -1.09 1.40 3.02
N ILE A 253 -1.73 2.51 3.40
CA ILE A 253 -1.35 3.84 2.91
C ILE A 253 0.03 4.22 3.42
N LEU A 254 0.33 3.99 4.70
CA LEU A 254 1.66 4.23 5.26
C LEU A 254 2.70 3.31 4.60
N ALA A 255 2.39 2.02 4.46
CA ALA A 255 3.22 1.02 3.80
C ALA A 255 3.61 1.36 2.36
N ALA A 256 2.81 2.18 1.67
CA ALA A 256 3.09 2.61 0.30
C ALA A 256 3.99 3.85 0.20
N ARG A 257 4.46 4.40 1.32
CA ARG A 257 5.36 5.57 1.33
C ARG A 257 6.74 5.30 0.75
N PRO A 258 7.41 4.17 1.05
CA PRO A 258 8.72 3.91 0.48
C PRO A 258 8.69 3.89 -1.04
N ASN A 259 9.83 4.23 -1.64
CA ASN A 259 10.05 4.10 -3.08
C ASN A 259 10.41 2.65 -3.46
N SER A 260 10.80 1.80 -2.50
CA SER A 260 10.85 0.36 -2.72
C SER A 260 9.45 -0.15 -3.03
N ALA A 261 9.35 -1.19 -3.85
CA ALA A 261 8.05 -1.64 -4.36
C ALA A 261 7.08 -2.10 -3.25
N ALA A 262 7.55 -2.21 -1.99
CA ALA A 262 6.78 -2.57 -0.80
C ALA A 262 5.82 -3.76 -1.06
N ILE A 263 6.20 -4.65 -1.98
CA ILE A 263 5.37 -5.74 -2.48
C ILE A 263 4.99 -6.66 -1.32
N HIS A 264 5.86 -6.69 -0.32
CA HIS A 264 5.68 -7.41 0.93
C HIS A 264 4.50 -6.96 1.80
N LEU A 265 4.03 -5.73 1.62
CA LEU A 265 2.92 -5.14 2.36
C LEU A 265 1.63 -5.12 1.53
N LYS A 266 1.69 -5.63 0.30
CA LYS A 266 0.50 -5.81 -0.55
C LYS A 266 -0.41 -6.82 0.14
N PRO A 267 -1.72 -6.53 0.28
CA PRO A 267 -2.65 -7.53 0.80
C PRO A 267 -2.69 -8.77 -0.10
N PRO A 268 -3.06 -9.94 0.42
CA PRO A 268 -3.35 -11.10 -0.44
C PRO A 268 -4.52 -10.76 -1.39
N GLY A 269 -4.37 -11.18 -2.65
CA GLY A 269 -5.39 -11.03 -3.70
C GLY A 269 -6.62 -11.90 -3.49
#